data_AF-A0A5J6IB21-F1
#
_entry.id   AF-A0A5J6IB21-F1
#
_cell.length_a   1.000
_cell.length_b   1.000
_cell.length_c   1.000
_cell.angle_alpha   90.00
_cell.angle_beta   90.00
_cell.angle_gamma   90.00
#
_symmetry.space_group_name_H-M   'P 1'
#
loop_
_entity.id
_entity.type
_entity.pdbx_description
1 polymer ?
#
loop_
_entity_poly.entity_id
_entity_poly.type
_entity_poly.pdbx_seq_one_letter_code
_entity_poly.pdbx_strand_id
1 'polypeptide(L)'
;MSTYGTPGAGPAVFDPATLPPDDNVNPYTFCVELKGSQWFLQKGKMIAYYGSIDFNGVGHGRLDRLVRTSFHSPLHASDWVVAEGSGKMLLADRAFDVNSYDLENGNLTIRSGNLLAFQPTLSLKQSIVPGFLTLIGTGKFVAASNGPVVFMEPPIRVDPQALVGWADCPSPCHHYDHGYMTGVMGGLRALTGLGGVSGEEHQFEFVGAGTVLLQSSETLMAEHATGAVPHQAGVPGGGAHSPQAGQSGVPRLPGQLGDLQRRFGL
;
A
#
# COMPACT_ATOMS: atom_id res chain seq x y z
N MET A 1 -27.49 7.78 -41.50
CA MET A 1 -28.41 8.23 -40.45
C MET A 1 -27.60 8.37 -39.17
N SER A 2 -27.26 9.61 -38.79
CA SER A 2 -26.50 9.91 -37.57
C SER A 2 -27.34 9.62 -36.33
N THR A 3 -26.83 8.77 -35.44
CA THR A 3 -27.32 8.68 -34.06
C THR A 3 -26.71 9.83 -33.28
N TYR A 4 -27.55 10.81 -32.96
CA TYR A 4 -27.23 11.94 -32.09
C TYR A 4 -26.71 11.43 -30.74
N GLY A 5 -25.55 11.94 -30.32
CA GLY A 5 -25.09 11.84 -28.94
C GLY A 5 -26.07 12.58 -28.03
N THR A 6 -26.48 11.93 -26.95
CA THR A 6 -27.31 12.50 -25.90
C THR A 6 -26.61 13.74 -25.31
N PRO A 7 -27.31 14.87 -25.10
CA PRO A 7 -26.74 16.06 -24.48
C PRO A 7 -26.19 15.72 -23.09
N GLY A 8 -24.93 16.07 -22.85
CA GLY A 8 -24.14 15.66 -21.69
C GLY A 8 -24.82 15.98 -20.36
N ALA A 9 -25.10 14.93 -19.58
CA ALA A 9 -25.28 15.07 -18.15
C ALA A 9 -24.02 15.73 -17.58
N GLY A 10 -24.19 16.74 -16.72
CA GLY A 10 -23.08 17.31 -15.96
C GLY A 10 -22.37 16.25 -15.09
N PRO A 11 -21.31 16.62 -14.37
CA PRO A 11 -20.63 15.69 -13.48
C PRO A 11 -21.65 15.05 -12.52
N ALA A 12 -21.64 13.71 -12.44
CA ALA A 12 -22.49 12.99 -11.51
C ALA A 12 -22.13 13.39 -10.08
N VAL A 13 -23.11 13.90 -9.34
CA VAL A 13 -22.93 14.28 -7.93
C VAL A 13 -23.39 13.10 -7.08
N PHE A 14 -22.49 12.59 -6.25
CA PHE A 14 -22.79 11.50 -5.32
C PHE A 14 -22.91 12.03 -3.90
N ASP A 15 -23.84 11.45 -3.16
CA ASP A 15 -24.05 11.61 -1.73
C ASP A 15 -23.93 10.24 -1.03
N PRO A 16 -23.94 10.19 0.31
CA PRO A 16 -23.81 8.91 1.02
C PRO A 16 -24.89 7.86 0.69
N ALA A 17 -26.05 8.27 0.20
CA ALA A 17 -27.15 7.37 -0.13
C ALA A 17 -27.06 6.82 -1.55
N THR A 18 -26.43 7.57 -2.46
CA THR A 18 -26.28 7.24 -3.88
C THR A 18 -24.93 6.60 -4.22
N LEU A 19 -23.95 6.69 -3.32
CA LEU A 19 -22.67 6.00 -3.47
C LEU A 19 -22.85 4.47 -3.49
N PRO A 20 -22.29 3.78 -4.50
CA PRO A 20 -22.41 2.34 -4.62
C PRO A 20 -21.65 1.66 -3.45
N PRO A 21 -22.29 0.74 -2.71
CA PRO A 21 -21.66 0.06 -1.59
C PRO A 21 -20.71 -1.05 -2.08
N ASP A 22 -19.46 -1.04 -1.60
CA ASP A 22 -18.44 -2.03 -1.92
C ASP A 22 -18.23 -2.23 -3.43
N ASP A 23 -18.30 -1.13 -4.19
CA ASP A 23 -18.21 -1.13 -5.65
C ASP A 23 -17.60 0.19 -6.18
N ASN A 24 -17.24 0.19 -7.46
CA ASN A 24 -16.63 1.29 -8.16
C ASN A 24 -17.62 2.46 -8.36
N VAL A 25 -17.24 3.66 -7.91
CA VAL A 25 -17.91 4.91 -8.29
C VAL A 25 -17.60 5.24 -9.75
N ASN A 26 -16.35 4.98 -10.14
CA ASN A 26 -15.81 5.08 -11.49
C ASN A 26 -14.56 4.15 -11.58
N PRO A 27 -13.90 4.03 -12.75
CA PRO A 27 -12.73 3.15 -12.91
C PRO A 27 -11.57 3.42 -11.94
N TYR A 28 -11.45 4.62 -11.38
CA TYR A 28 -10.33 5.07 -10.55
C TYR A 28 -10.68 5.24 -9.08
N THR A 29 -11.94 4.98 -8.69
CA THR A 29 -12.44 5.23 -7.33
C THR A 29 -13.35 4.11 -6.89
N PHE A 30 -12.99 3.46 -5.78
CA PHE A 30 -13.76 2.40 -5.16
C PHE A 30 -14.38 2.89 -3.85
N CYS A 31 -15.65 2.57 -3.63
CA CYS A 31 -16.37 2.93 -2.41
C CYS A 31 -16.51 1.72 -1.50
N VAL A 32 -15.94 1.77 -0.31
CA VAL A 32 -16.11 0.77 0.75
C VAL A 32 -17.21 1.20 1.69
N GLU A 33 -18.16 0.31 1.97
CA GLU A 33 -19.18 0.53 2.99
C GLU A 33 -18.79 -0.11 4.32
N LEU A 34 -18.81 0.69 5.38
CA LEU A 34 -18.59 0.25 6.74
C LEU A 34 -19.93 0.24 7.48
N LYS A 35 -20.37 -0.94 7.91
CA LYS A 35 -21.59 -1.16 8.70
C LYS A 35 -21.26 -1.89 10.01
N GLY A 36 -20.25 -1.39 10.73
CA GLY A 36 -19.60 -2.10 11.84
C GLY A 36 -18.60 -3.16 11.39
N SER A 37 -18.39 -3.29 10.07
CA SER A 37 -17.30 -4.07 9.47
C SER A 37 -15.98 -3.33 9.65
N GLN A 38 -14.89 -4.09 9.51
CA GLN A 38 -13.52 -3.58 9.55
C GLN A 38 -12.86 -3.86 8.21
N TRP A 39 -11.95 -2.99 7.80
CA TRP A 39 -11.12 -3.16 6.62
C TRP A 39 -9.68 -2.77 6.93
N PHE A 40 -8.73 -3.53 6.38
CA PHE A 40 -7.33 -3.11 6.35
C PHE A 40 -7.11 -2.25 5.11
N LEU A 41 -6.41 -1.14 5.27
CA LEU A 41 -6.17 -0.14 4.24
C LEU A 41 -4.70 0.31 4.29
N GLN A 42 -4.08 0.45 3.13
CA GLN A 42 -2.77 1.11 3.04
C GLN A 42 -2.89 2.60 3.32
N LYS A 43 -1.94 3.12 4.09
CA LYS A 43 -1.84 4.55 4.40
C LYS A 43 -1.81 5.39 3.13
N GLY A 44 -2.60 6.47 3.12
CA GLY A 44 -2.64 7.42 2.01
C GLY A 44 -3.49 7.01 0.80
N LYS A 45 -4.16 5.86 0.81
CA LYS A 45 -5.04 5.41 -0.29
C LYS A 45 -6.51 5.83 -0.13
N MET A 46 -6.91 6.29 1.05
CA MET A 46 -8.24 6.88 1.29
C MET A 46 -8.24 8.36 0.91
N ILE A 47 -9.20 8.76 0.10
CA ILE A 47 -9.33 10.13 -0.43
C ILE A 47 -10.48 10.92 0.20
N ALA A 48 -11.52 10.25 0.69
CA ALA A 48 -12.66 10.87 1.35
C ALA A 48 -13.44 9.82 2.15
N TYR A 49 -14.25 10.27 3.12
CA TYR A 49 -15.19 9.40 3.82
C TYR A 49 -16.41 10.17 4.33
N TYR A 50 -17.49 9.44 4.56
CA TYR A 50 -18.73 9.88 5.19
C TYR A 50 -19.00 9.03 6.43
N GLY A 51 -19.62 9.62 7.45
CA GLY A 51 -20.00 8.92 8.68
C GLY A 51 -18.95 9.01 9.78
N SER A 52 -18.98 8.06 10.72
CA SER A 52 -18.08 7.97 11.86
C SER A 52 -17.17 6.76 11.67
N ILE A 53 -15.96 7.00 11.16
CA ILE A 53 -14.96 5.99 10.86
C ILE A 53 -13.68 6.34 11.61
N ASP A 54 -13.22 5.40 12.44
CA ASP A 54 -11.96 5.47 13.14
C ASP A 54 -10.87 4.75 12.34
N PHE A 55 -9.71 5.41 12.19
CA PHE A 55 -8.54 4.86 11.53
C PHE A 55 -7.47 4.57 12.57
N ASN A 56 -7.25 3.29 12.84
CA ASN A 56 -6.31 2.85 13.86
C ASN A 56 -5.06 2.26 13.21
N GLY A 57 -3.89 2.76 13.57
CA GLY A 57 -2.64 2.16 13.11
C GLY A 57 -2.49 0.72 13.58
N VAL A 58 -1.91 -0.12 12.74
CA VAL A 58 -1.53 -1.48 13.11
C VAL A 58 -0.45 -1.44 14.19
N GLY A 59 -0.64 -2.16 15.31
CA GLY A 59 0.25 -2.13 16.48
C GLY A 59 -0.21 -1.23 17.64
N HIS A 60 -1.35 -0.55 17.51
CA HIS A 60 -2.01 0.12 18.65
C HIS A 60 -2.93 -0.87 19.38
N GLY A 61 -2.66 -1.09 20.67
CA GLY A 61 -3.07 -2.27 21.46
C GLY A 61 -4.57 -2.66 21.50
N ARG A 62 -5.50 -1.83 21.00
CA ARG A 62 -6.93 -2.19 20.93
C ARG A 62 -7.22 -3.21 19.82
N LEU A 63 -6.44 -3.20 18.74
CA LEU A 63 -6.63 -4.07 17.57
C LEU A 63 -5.56 -5.15 17.44
N ASP A 64 -4.74 -5.35 18.47
CA ASP A 64 -3.58 -6.25 18.41
C ASP A 64 -3.97 -7.70 18.08
N ARG A 65 -5.12 -8.16 18.60
CA ARG A 65 -5.64 -9.50 18.28
C ARG A 65 -6.08 -9.64 16.81
N LEU A 66 -6.73 -8.61 16.26
CA LEU A 66 -7.15 -8.58 14.85
C LEU A 66 -5.92 -8.59 13.95
N VAL A 67 -4.99 -7.68 14.23
CA VAL A 67 -3.72 -7.55 13.52
C VAL A 67 -2.95 -8.87 13.56
N ARG A 68 -2.78 -9.51 14.72
CA ARG A 68 -2.04 -10.77 14.82
C ARG A 68 -2.68 -11.93 14.06
N THR A 69 -4.00 -11.87 13.84
CA THR A 69 -4.73 -12.90 13.08
C THR A 69 -4.57 -12.68 11.58
N SER A 70 -4.59 -11.42 11.13
CA SER A 70 -4.56 -11.08 9.71
C SER A 70 -3.17 -10.71 9.19
N PHE A 71 -2.20 -10.36 10.03
CA PHE A 71 -0.83 -10.01 9.66
C PHE A 71 0.15 -11.02 10.26
N HIS A 72 0.82 -11.75 9.39
CA HIS A 72 1.86 -12.70 9.80
C HIS A 72 3.28 -12.20 9.57
N SER A 73 3.47 -10.98 9.04
CA SER A 73 4.79 -10.35 8.92
C SER A 73 4.81 -8.94 9.54
N PRO A 74 5.72 -8.65 10.49
CA PRO A 74 5.83 -7.33 11.11
C PRO A 74 6.34 -6.23 10.17
N LEU A 75 7.11 -6.59 9.12
CA LEU A 75 7.88 -5.62 8.33
C LEU A 75 7.04 -4.67 7.50
N HIS A 76 5.84 -5.09 7.11
CA HIS A 76 4.91 -4.27 6.32
C HIS A 76 3.76 -3.73 7.14
N ALA A 77 3.60 -4.15 8.39
CA ALA A 77 2.48 -3.80 9.25
C ALA A 77 2.34 -2.28 9.45
N SER A 78 3.46 -1.55 9.48
CA SER A 78 3.49 -0.10 9.68
C SER A 78 2.79 0.68 8.58
N ASP A 79 2.63 0.12 7.39
CA ASP A 79 2.05 0.83 6.24
C ASP A 79 0.53 0.69 6.17
N TRP A 80 -0.06 -0.05 7.12
CA TRP A 80 -1.48 -0.33 7.18
C TRP A 80 -2.18 0.39 8.33
N VAL A 81 -3.46 0.64 8.11
CA VAL A 81 -4.43 1.11 9.11
C VAL A 81 -5.66 0.22 9.05
N VAL A 82 -6.34 0.10 10.18
CA VAL A 82 -7.67 -0.52 10.28
C VAL A 82 -8.70 0.59 10.26
N ALA A 83 -9.59 0.55 9.27
CA ALA A 83 -10.78 1.38 9.23
C ALA A 83 -11.94 0.61 9.88
N GLU A 84 -12.58 1.21 10.88
CA GLU A 84 -13.73 0.62 11.56
C GLU A 84 -14.77 1.70 11.90
N GLY A 85 -16.04 1.32 11.94
CA GLY A 85 -17.13 2.22 12.29
C GLY A 85 -18.33 2.09 11.35
N SER A 86 -19.02 3.20 11.11
CA SER A 86 -20.23 3.26 10.29
C SER A 86 -20.15 4.41 9.30
N GLY A 87 -20.25 4.10 8.00
CA GLY A 87 -20.08 5.10 6.95
C GLY A 87 -19.69 4.52 5.59
N LYS A 88 -19.19 5.39 4.72
CA LYS A 88 -18.61 5.01 3.42
C LYS A 88 -17.26 5.69 3.27
N MET A 89 -16.25 4.99 2.77
CA MET A 89 -14.96 5.60 2.42
C MET A 89 -14.62 5.36 0.95
N LEU A 90 -13.93 6.32 0.35
CA LEU A 90 -13.50 6.29 -1.04
C LEU A 90 -12.01 6.04 -1.11
N LEU A 91 -11.63 5.07 -1.93
CA LEU A 91 -10.26 4.65 -2.17
C LEU A 91 -9.84 4.96 -3.61
N ALA A 92 -8.62 5.46 -3.78
CA ALA A 92 -8.02 5.71 -5.09
C ALA A 92 -6.48 5.70 -4.99
N ASP A 93 -5.80 5.51 -6.12
CA ASP A 93 -4.35 5.65 -6.22
C ASP A 93 -3.96 6.24 -7.59
N ARG A 94 -3.30 7.40 -7.63
CA ARG A 94 -2.60 7.97 -8.81
C ARG A 94 -3.30 7.82 -10.19
N ALA A 95 -4.62 7.96 -10.24
CA ALA A 95 -5.44 7.74 -11.45
C ALA A 95 -5.27 6.34 -12.08
N PHE A 96 -4.88 5.36 -11.28
CA PHE A 96 -4.83 3.95 -11.64
C PHE A 96 -6.24 3.35 -11.60
N ASP A 97 -6.46 2.37 -12.46
CA ASP A 97 -7.68 1.56 -12.46
C ASP A 97 -7.74 0.79 -11.14
N VAL A 98 -8.82 1.01 -10.38
CA VAL A 98 -9.07 0.36 -9.10
C VAL A 98 -10.12 -0.70 -9.32
N ASN A 99 -9.80 -1.95 -8.99
CA ASN A 99 -10.71 -3.07 -9.11
C ASN A 99 -10.79 -3.83 -7.78
N SER A 100 -11.96 -4.40 -7.50
CA SER A 100 -12.12 -5.33 -6.39
C SER A 100 -12.22 -6.77 -6.90
N TYR A 101 -11.75 -7.69 -6.09
CA TYR A 101 -11.75 -9.11 -6.39
C TYR A 101 -12.15 -9.90 -5.15
N ASP A 102 -12.88 -10.98 -5.36
CA ASP A 102 -13.27 -11.92 -4.32
C ASP A 102 -12.36 -13.15 -4.39
N LEU A 103 -11.79 -13.51 -3.24
CA LEU A 103 -10.98 -14.71 -3.08
C LEU A 103 -11.82 -15.75 -2.33
N GLU A 104 -11.85 -16.99 -2.83
CA GLU A 104 -12.59 -18.10 -2.23
C GLU A 104 -11.65 -19.23 -1.84
N ASN A 105 -11.32 -19.34 -0.54
CA ASN A 105 -10.37 -20.33 -0.02
C ASN A 105 -9.06 -20.42 -0.83
N GLY A 106 -8.63 -19.29 -1.35
CA GLY A 106 -7.55 -19.20 -2.33
C GLY A 106 -6.25 -18.66 -1.75
N ASN A 107 -5.22 -18.66 -2.59
CA ASN A 107 -3.99 -17.93 -2.35
C ASN A 107 -3.72 -17.00 -3.54
N LEU A 108 -3.53 -15.71 -3.25
CA LEU A 108 -3.17 -14.71 -4.24
C LEU A 108 -1.92 -14.00 -3.77
N THR A 109 -0.90 -13.94 -4.61
CA THR A 109 0.25 -13.08 -4.40
C THR A 109 0.14 -11.85 -5.29
N ILE A 110 0.29 -10.67 -4.70
CA ILE A 110 0.13 -9.37 -5.37
C ILE A 110 1.29 -8.44 -4.99
N ARG A 111 1.69 -7.56 -5.91
CA ARG A 111 2.66 -6.52 -5.61
C ARG A 111 2.13 -5.64 -4.48
N SER A 112 2.97 -5.39 -3.49
CA SER A 112 2.61 -4.60 -2.30
C SER A 112 2.00 -3.23 -2.67
N GLY A 113 2.63 -2.49 -3.59
CA GLY A 113 2.13 -1.17 -4.03
C GLY A 113 0.82 -1.19 -4.83
N ASN A 114 0.36 -2.37 -5.28
CA ASN A 114 -0.91 -2.51 -6.00
C ASN A 114 -2.08 -2.86 -5.06
N LEU A 115 -1.82 -3.33 -3.84
CA LEU A 115 -2.88 -3.73 -2.91
C LEU A 115 -3.33 -2.55 -2.05
N LEU A 116 -4.55 -2.05 -2.26
CA LEU A 116 -5.06 -0.87 -1.54
C LEU A 116 -5.69 -1.24 -0.21
N ALA A 117 -6.60 -2.22 -0.22
CA ALA A 117 -7.37 -2.61 0.95
C ALA A 117 -7.80 -4.07 0.89
N PHE A 118 -8.09 -4.68 2.05
CA PHE A 118 -8.63 -6.04 2.12
C PHE A 118 -9.47 -6.28 3.38
N GLN A 119 -10.37 -7.26 3.30
CA GLN A 119 -11.20 -7.65 4.44
C GLN A 119 -10.42 -8.48 5.48
N PRO A 120 -10.69 -8.34 6.78
CA PRO A 120 -9.97 -9.05 7.84
C PRO A 120 -10.09 -10.58 7.82
N THR A 121 -11.04 -11.12 7.06
CA THR A 121 -11.17 -12.56 6.82
C THR A 121 -10.04 -13.11 5.95
N LEU A 122 -9.30 -12.23 5.26
CA LEU A 122 -8.07 -12.55 4.58
C LEU A 122 -6.86 -12.34 5.50
N SER A 123 -5.90 -13.25 5.38
CA SER A 123 -4.61 -13.18 6.05
C SER A 123 -3.54 -12.71 5.08
N LEU A 124 -2.82 -11.66 5.45
CA LEU A 124 -1.68 -11.09 4.75
C LEU A 124 -0.38 -11.71 5.26
N LYS A 125 0.38 -12.30 4.34
CA LYS A 125 1.72 -12.86 4.57
C LYS A 125 2.73 -12.18 3.67
N GLN A 126 3.98 -12.18 4.11
CA GLN A 126 5.09 -11.77 3.25
C GLN A 126 5.34 -12.86 2.20
N SER A 127 5.43 -12.45 0.93
CA SER A 127 5.82 -13.36 -0.15
C SER A 127 7.31 -13.68 -0.07
N ILE A 128 7.69 -14.83 -0.64
CA ILE A 128 9.10 -15.20 -0.87
C ILE A 128 9.73 -14.25 -1.90
N VAL A 129 8.93 -13.73 -2.84
CA VAL A 129 9.38 -12.75 -3.83
C VAL A 129 9.38 -11.35 -3.21
N PRO A 130 10.53 -10.65 -3.15
CA PRO A 130 10.62 -9.31 -2.59
C PRO A 130 9.64 -8.33 -3.26
N GLY A 131 9.00 -7.48 -2.45
CA GLY A 131 8.03 -6.48 -2.94
C GLY A 131 6.61 -7.03 -3.17
N PHE A 132 6.37 -8.32 -2.96
CA PHE A 132 5.04 -8.95 -3.05
C PHE A 132 4.50 -9.36 -1.68
N LEU A 133 3.17 -9.39 -1.58
CA LEU A 133 2.41 -9.84 -0.42
C LEU A 133 1.48 -10.96 -0.85
N THR A 134 1.22 -11.92 0.03
CA THR A 134 0.32 -13.04 -0.24
C THR A 134 -0.92 -12.93 0.65
N LEU A 135 -2.09 -12.85 0.03
CA LEU A 135 -3.39 -12.96 0.65
C LEU A 135 -3.84 -14.42 0.65
N ILE A 136 -4.35 -14.89 1.80
CA ILE A 136 -4.82 -16.25 1.98
C ILE A 136 -6.17 -16.21 2.70
N GLY A 137 -7.12 -17.02 2.21
CA GLY A 137 -8.42 -17.22 2.84
C GLY A 137 -9.57 -16.87 1.92
N THR A 138 -10.68 -16.42 2.53
CA THR A 138 -11.89 -16.03 1.81
C THR A 138 -12.26 -14.59 2.14
N GLY A 139 -12.49 -13.77 1.11
CA GLY A 139 -12.90 -12.38 1.29
C GLY A 139 -12.56 -11.50 0.10
N LYS A 140 -12.94 -10.23 0.21
CA LYS A 140 -12.70 -9.22 -0.82
C LYS A 140 -11.40 -8.46 -0.56
N PHE A 141 -10.70 -8.12 -1.64
CA PHE A 141 -9.62 -7.14 -1.62
C PHE A 141 -9.75 -6.17 -2.79
N VAL A 142 -9.09 -5.02 -2.67
CA VAL A 142 -9.09 -3.92 -3.64
C VAL A 142 -7.66 -3.72 -4.10
N ALA A 143 -7.45 -3.72 -5.41
CA ALA A 143 -6.17 -3.49 -6.03
C ALA A 143 -6.23 -2.37 -7.07
N ALA A 144 -5.12 -1.66 -7.24
CA ALA A 144 -4.91 -0.66 -8.27
C ALA A 144 -3.91 -1.18 -9.31
N SER A 145 -4.13 -0.85 -10.57
CA SER A 145 -3.27 -1.21 -11.70
C SER A 145 -3.16 -0.07 -12.70
N ASN A 146 -2.05 -0.01 -13.41
CA ASN A 146 -1.90 0.92 -14.53
C ASN A 146 -2.60 0.34 -15.77
N GLY A 147 -3.85 0.74 -15.96
CA GLY A 147 -4.73 0.18 -16.97
C GLY A 147 -5.46 -1.09 -16.49
N PRO A 148 -6.32 -1.67 -17.35
CA PRO A 148 -7.04 -2.90 -17.06
C PRO A 148 -6.10 -4.08 -16.77
N VAL A 149 -6.50 -4.92 -15.82
CA VAL A 149 -5.78 -6.16 -15.51
C VAL A 149 -6.18 -7.25 -16.51
N VAL A 150 -5.17 -7.92 -17.08
CA VAL A 150 -5.34 -9.09 -17.94
C VAL A 150 -4.97 -10.34 -17.16
N PHE A 151 -5.79 -11.38 -17.26
CA PHE A 151 -5.58 -12.68 -16.63
C PHE A 151 -5.03 -13.66 -17.67
N MET A 152 -3.89 -14.27 -17.36
CA MET A 152 -3.16 -15.16 -18.26
C MET A 152 -2.92 -16.50 -17.58
N GLU A 153 -3.09 -17.60 -18.32
CA GLU A 153 -2.73 -18.94 -17.85
C GLU A 153 -1.26 -19.25 -18.18
N PRO A 154 -0.49 -19.91 -17.29
CA PRO A 154 0.83 -20.41 -17.62
C PRO A 154 0.79 -21.55 -18.68
N PRO A 155 1.90 -21.82 -19.40
CA PRO A 155 3.22 -21.23 -19.22
C PRO A 155 3.35 -19.85 -19.87
N ILE A 156 3.96 -18.90 -19.15
CA ILE A 156 4.18 -17.54 -19.64
C ILE A 156 5.43 -16.93 -19.02
N ARG A 157 6.14 -16.11 -19.82
CA ARG A 157 7.22 -15.24 -19.35
C ARG A 157 6.73 -13.81 -19.31
N VAL A 158 7.01 -13.14 -18.20
CA VAL A 158 6.41 -11.85 -17.90
C VAL A 158 7.48 -10.87 -17.47
N ASP A 159 7.40 -9.65 -18.00
CA ASP A 159 8.18 -8.51 -17.53
C ASP A 159 7.81 -8.22 -16.06
N PRO A 160 8.78 -8.20 -15.14
CA PRO A 160 8.58 -7.84 -13.74
C PRO A 160 7.75 -6.57 -13.57
N GLN A 161 7.97 -5.49 -14.33
CA GLN A 161 7.24 -4.24 -14.19
C GLN A 161 5.75 -4.37 -14.53
N ALA A 162 5.41 -5.18 -15.53
CA ALA A 162 4.04 -5.46 -15.95
C ALA A 162 3.30 -6.48 -15.05
N LEU A 163 4.02 -7.19 -14.18
CA LEU A 163 3.42 -8.17 -13.26
C LEU A 163 2.70 -7.48 -12.09
N VAL A 164 1.38 -7.69 -11.98
CA VAL A 164 0.58 -7.27 -10.81
C VAL A 164 0.61 -8.35 -9.72
N GLY A 165 0.49 -9.62 -10.12
CA GLY A 165 0.41 -10.74 -9.17
C GLY A 165 0.12 -12.08 -9.84
N TRP A 166 -0.09 -13.11 -9.03
CA TRP A 166 -0.49 -14.45 -9.47
C TRP A 166 -1.33 -15.16 -8.42
N ALA A 167 -2.28 -15.98 -8.86
CA ALA A 167 -3.16 -16.80 -8.03
C ALA A 167 -2.95 -18.28 -8.32
N ASP A 168 -3.00 -19.11 -7.27
CA ASP A 168 -2.97 -20.58 -7.32
C ASP A 168 -1.81 -21.20 -8.14
N CYS A 169 -0.77 -20.41 -8.39
CA CYS A 169 0.40 -20.82 -9.16
C CYS A 169 1.54 -21.24 -8.21
N PRO A 170 2.26 -22.35 -8.49
CA PRO A 170 3.52 -22.60 -7.82
C PRO A 170 4.44 -21.39 -7.99
N SER A 171 5.19 -21.03 -6.94
CA SER A 171 5.98 -19.79 -6.91
C SER A 171 6.86 -19.64 -8.16
N PRO A 172 6.94 -18.43 -8.76
CA PRO A 172 7.65 -18.24 -10.03
C PRO A 172 9.12 -18.61 -9.90
N CYS A 173 9.67 -19.25 -10.92
CA CYS A 173 11.10 -19.45 -11.04
C CYS A 173 11.71 -18.17 -11.62
N HIS A 174 12.65 -17.55 -10.91
CA HIS A 174 13.47 -16.48 -11.47
C HIS A 174 14.38 -17.09 -12.55
N HIS A 175 14.05 -16.88 -13.81
CA HIS A 175 14.98 -17.17 -14.90
C HIS A 175 15.86 -15.93 -15.09
N TYR A 176 17.09 -15.98 -14.59
CA TYR A 176 18.14 -15.08 -15.05
C TYR A 176 18.63 -15.63 -16.37
N ASP A 177 18.34 -14.96 -17.48
CA ASP A 177 18.95 -15.31 -18.74
C ASP A 177 20.41 -14.82 -18.75
N HIS A 178 21.29 -15.61 -18.12
CA HIS A 178 22.74 -15.40 -18.14
C HIS A 178 23.37 -15.79 -19.50
N GLY A 179 22.58 -15.93 -20.57
CA GLY A 179 23.07 -16.23 -21.91
C GLY A 179 23.95 -15.14 -22.54
N TYR A 180 23.92 -13.90 -22.03
CA TYR A 180 24.65 -12.77 -22.62
C TYR A 180 26.07 -12.53 -22.06
N MET A 181 26.51 -13.33 -21.08
CA MET A 181 27.80 -13.14 -20.39
C MET A 181 28.79 -14.32 -20.50
N THR A 182 28.67 -15.19 -21.50
CA THR A 182 29.70 -16.21 -21.77
C THR A 182 30.57 -15.82 -22.95
N GLY A 183 31.52 -14.93 -22.70
CA GLY A 183 32.59 -14.64 -23.65
C GLY A 183 33.32 -13.34 -23.35
N VAL A 184 34.57 -13.25 -23.81
CA VAL A 184 35.45 -12.07 -23.70
C VAL A 184 34.76 -10.76 -24.18
N MET A 185 33.76 -10.87 -25.06
CA MET A 185 32.90 -9.76 -25.50
C MET A 185 31.93 -9.20 -24.44
N GLY A 186 31.39 -10.03 -23.54
CA GLY A 186 30.49 -9.59 -22.46
C GLY A 186 31.22 -8.74 -21.41
N GLY A 187 32.47 -9.11 -21.10
CA GLY A 187 33.34 -8.33 -20.21
C GLY A 187 33.74 -6.97 -20.80
N LEU A 188 33.96 -6.89 -22.12
CA LEU A 188 34.20 -5.60 -22.78
C LEU A 188 32.95 -4.71 -22.78
N ARG A 189 31.75 -5.28 -22.90
CA ARG A 189 30.48 -4.52 -22.88
C ARG A 189 30.17 -3.91 -21.52
N ALA A 190 30.39 -4.68 -20.45
CA ALA A 190 30.26 -4.20 -19.07
C ALA A 190 31.23 -3.05 -18.75
N LEU A 191 32.42 -3.04 -19.36
CA LEU A 191 33.42 -1.98 -19.16
C LEU A 191 33.21 -0.75 -20.04
N THR A 192 32.54 -0.89 -21.20
CA THR A 192 32.40 0.19 -22.18
C THR A 192 31.05 0.91 -22.15
N GLY A 193 30.01 0.33 -21.55
CA GLY A 193 28.68 0.93 -21.46
C GLY A 193 28.00 1.18 -22.82
N LEU A 194 28.57 0.70 -23.93
CA LEU A 194 28.06 0.88 -25.29
C LEU A 194 27.37 -0.40 -25.75
N GLY A 195 26.08 -0.46 -25.50
CA GLY A 195 25.18 -1.52 -25.90
C GLY A 195 23.90 -1.39 -25.09
N GLY A 196 22.78 -1.07 -25.75
CA GLY A 196 21.49 -0.89 -25.08
C GLY A 196 21.19 -2.07 -24.16
N VAL A 197 20.89 -1.76 -22.90
CA VAL A 197 20.31 -2.71 -21.95
C VAL A 197 18.95 -3.08 -22.53
N SER A 198 18.74 -4.33 -22.92
CA SER A 198 17.58 -4.73 -23.74
C SER A 198 16.24 -4.63 -22.98
N GLY A 199 16.25 -4.30 -21.69
CA GLY A 199 15.05 -4.28 -20.82
C GLY A 199 14.57 -5.68 -20.41
N GLU A 200 14.89 -6.72 -21.18
CA GLU A 200 14.42 -8.10 -21.00
C GLU A 200 15.23 -8.93 -19.99
N GLU A 201 16.20 -8.34 -19.29
CA GLU A 201 17.22 -9.09 -18.55
C GLU A 201 16.67 -9.78 -17.28
N HIS A 202 15.52 -9.34 -16.78
CA HIS A 202 14.80 -9.99 -15.69
C HIS A 202 13.39 -10.35 -16.18
N GLN A 203 13.05 -11.63 -16.23
CA GLN A 203 11.70 -12.09 -16.52
C GLN A 203 11.26 -13.11 -15.47
N PHE A 204 9.98 -13.04 -15.07
CA PHE A 204 9.38 -14.10 -14.27
C PHE A 204 8.84 -15.18 -15.20
N GLU A 205 9.28 -16.41 -14.99
CA GLU A 205 8.74 -17.57 -15.69
C GLU A 205 7.73 -18.27 -14.78
N PHE A 206 6.48 -18.34 -15.26
CA PHE A 206 5.42 -19.07 -14.61
C PHE A 206 5.20 -20.39 -15.35
N VAL A 207 5.20 -21.49 -14.60
CA VAL A 207 4.93 -22.84 -15.09
C VAL A 207 3.95 -23.54 -14.15
N GLY A 208 3.16 -24.48 -14.65
CA GLY A 208 2.14 -25.19 -13.87
C GLY A 208 0.74 -24.61 -14.05
N ALA A 209 -0.19 -24.98 -13.18
CA ALA A 209 -1.54 -24.44 -13.16
C ALA A 209 -1.57 -23.13 -12.35
N GLY A 210 -2.52 -22.23 -12.67
CA GLY A 210 -2.72 -20.97 -11.95
C GLY A 210 -3.09 -19.83 -12.89
N THR A 211 -3.12 -18.62 -12.37
CA THR A 211 -3.43 -17.42 -13.14
C THR A 211 -2.43 -16.31 -12.83
N VAL A 212 -1.92 -15.65 -13.86
CA VAL A 212 -1.01 -14.50 -13.77
C VAL A 212 -1.78 -13.23 -14.11
N LEU A 213 -1.62 -12.20 -13.28
CA LEU A 213 -2.29 -10.90 -13.41
C LEU A 213 -1.29 -9.89 -13.98
N LEU A 214 -1.62 -9.32 -15.15
CA LEU A 214 -0.79 -8.37 -15.88
C LEU A 214 -1.46 -7.01 -16.01
N GLN A 215 -0.67 -5.95 -16.02
CA GLN A 215 -1.11 -4.59 -16.33
C GLN A 215 -0.45 -4.08 -17.62
N SER A 216 -0.99 -3.02 -18.21
CA SER A 216 -0.64 -2.59 -19.56
C SER A 216 0.63 -1.71 -19.65
N SER A 217 1.23 -1.28 -18.54
CA SER A 217 2.35 -0.33 -18.56
C SER A 217 3.49 -0.69 -17.61
N GLU A 218 4.72 -0.50 -18.09
CA GLU A 218 6.00 -0.66 -17.40
C GLU A 218 6.41 0.58 -16.59
N THR A 219 5.73 1.72 -16.80
CA THR A 219 6.08 2.97 -16.10
C THR A 219 5.36 3.02 -14.76
N LEU A 220 6.09 2.67 -13.70
CA LEU A 220 5.71 3.09 -12.35
C LEU A 220 5.71 4.62 -12.34
N MET A 221 4.54 5.26 -12.20
CA MET A 221 4.54 6.65 -11.74
C MET A 221 5.32 6.69 -10.43
N ALA A 222 6.41 7.45 -10.37
CA ALA A 222 7.26 7.50 -9.20
C ALA A 222 6.41 7.75 -7.94
N GLU A 223 6.64 6.97 -6.88
CA GLU A 223 6.15 7.36 -5.56
C GLU A 223 6.83 8.69 -5.22
N HIS A 224 6.06 9.77 -5.26
CA HIS A 224 6.43 10.92 -4.46
C HIS A 224 6.15 10.51 -3.02
N ALA A 225 7.21 10.35 -2.23
CA ALA A 225 7.07 10.25 -0.79
C ALA A 225 6.20 11.44 -0.33
N THR A 226 4.94 11.17 0.00
CA THR A 226 4.07 12.19 0.57
C THR A 226 4.70 12.55 1.89
N GLY A 227 5.35 13.70 1.92
CA GLY A 227 6.09 14.19 3.08
C GLY A 227 5.23 14.06 4.32
N ALA A 228 5.88 13.75 5.45
CA ALA A 228 5.24 13.74 6.76
C ALA A 228 4.33 14.97 6.88
N VAL A 229 3.03 14.72 7.10
CA VAL A 229 2.06 15.78 7.38
C VAL A 229 2.61 16.57 8.58
N PRO A 230 2.93 17.88 8.43
CA PRO A 230 3.36 18.66 9.57
C PRO A 230 2.24 18.65 10.61
N HIS A 231 2.60 18.44 11.87
CA HIS A 231 1.67 18.53 12.99
C HIS A 231 0.99 19.91 12.98
N GLN A 232 -0.22 19.96 12.45
CA GLN A 232 -1.05 21.15 12.51
C GLN A 232 -1.79 21.13 13.85
N ALA A 233 -1.66 22.20 14.62
CA ALA A 233 -2.36 22.38 15.88
C ALA A 233 -3.88 22.41 15.61
N GLY A 234 -4.58 21.32 15.89
CA GLY A 234 -6.01 21.20 15.63
C GLY A 234 -6.59 19.79 15.67
N VAL A 235 -5.77 18.74 15.63
CA VAL A 235 -6.23 17.34 15.78
C VAL A 235 -6.31 16.99 17.27
N PRO A 236 -7.49 16.78 17.86
CA PRO A 236 -7.61 16.38 19.27
C PRO A 236 -7.21 14.91 19.41
N GLY A 237 -6.08 14.65 20.08
CA GLY A 237 -5.65 13.27 20.35
C GLY A 237 -4.14 13.09 20.57
N GLY A 238 -3.31 14.07 20.21
CA GLY A 238 -1.86 14.03 20.42
C GLY A 238 -1.43 14.42 21.84
N GLY A 239 -1.93 13.73 22.87
CA GLY A 239 -1.44 13.89 24.23
C GLY A 239 -0.09 13.21 24.41
N ALA A 240 1.01 13.94 24.16
CA ALA A 240 2.34 13.47 24.55
C ALA A 240 2.49 13.56 26.07
N HIS A 241 2.74 12.42 26.71
CA HIS A 241 3.21 12.33 28.08
C HIS A 241 4.55 13.05 28.22
N SER A 242 4.55 14.16 28.96
CA SER A 242 5.76 14.87 29.39
C SER A 242 6.61 13.97 30.30
N PRO A 243 7.94 13.88 30.12
CA PRO A 243 8.79 13.29 31.13
C PRO A 243 8.89 14.28 32.31
N GLN A 244 8.30 13.89 33.43
CA GLN A 244 8.36 14.61 34.69
C GLN A 244 9.79 14.54 35.24
N ALA A 245 10.60 15.57 34.99
CA ALA A 245 11.86 15.77 35.69
C ALA A 245 11.55 16.25 37.12
N GLY A 246 11.73 15.35 38.09
CA GLY A 246 11.72 15.70 39.50
C GLY A 246 12.97 16.50 39.88
N GLN A 247 12.78 17.75 40.31
CA GLN A 247 13.76 18.43 41.15
C GLN A 247 13.03 19.25 42.21
N SER A 248 13.04 18.72 43.41
CA SER A 248 12.71 19.38 44.67
C SER A 248 13.79 20.40 45.01
N GLY A 249 13.42 21.68 45.11
CA GLY A 249 14.36 22.75 45.46
C GLY A 249 13.61 24.01 45.91
N VAL A 250 13.58 24.22 47.22
CA VAL A 250 12.95 25.29 48.01
C VAL A 250 13.26 26.71 47.47
N PRO A 251 12.35 27.71 47.55
CA PRO A 251 12.63 29.08 47.10
C PRO A 251 13.59 29.79 48.06
N ARG A 252 14.73 30.31 47.56
CA ARG A 252 15.62 31.19 48.33
C ARG A 252 15.22 32.66 48.12
N LEU A 253 15.02 33.37 49.24
CA LEU A 253 14.78 34.82 49.31
C LEU A 253 16.03 35.65 48.96
N PRO A 254 15.86 36.88 48.46
CA PRO A 254 16.96 37.72 48.00
C PRO A 254 17.68 38.42 49.17
N GLY A 255 19.01 38.33 49.19
CA GLY A 255 19.85 39.20 50.03
C GLY A 255 20.92 38.52 50.90
N GLN A 256 21.75 37.62 50.37
CA GLN A 256 22.95 37.21 51.13
C GLN A 256 24.17 36.89 50.25
N LEU A 257 25.15 37.78 50.39
CA LEU A 257 26.59 37.70 50.12
C LEU A 257 27.13 36.32 49.67
N GLY A 258 27.41 36.19 48.37
CA GLY A 258 28.07 35.01 47.79
C GLY A 258 28.68 35.23 46.40
N ASP A 259 28.40 36.36 45.76
CA ASP A 259 29.12 36.82 44.57
C ASP A 259 30.51 37.30 44.97
N LEU A 260 31.51 36.40 44.92
CA LEU A 260 32.92 36.77 44.71
C LEU A 260 33.90 35.60 44.47
N GLN A 261 33.44 34.38 44.21
CA GLN A 261 34.37 33.25 44.10
C GLN A 261 33.99 32.23 43.04
N ARG A 262 34.14 32.63 41.76
CA ARG A 262 34.55 31.75 40.65
C ARG A 262 34.79 32.54 39.37
N ARG A 263 35.72 33.48 39.47
CA ARG A 263 36.47 34.05 38.34
C ARG A 263 37.79 33.27 38.32
N PHE A 264 38.12 32.67 37.16
CA PHE A 264 39.32 31.89 36.80
C PHE A 264 39.33 30.36 37.03
N GLY A 265 39.46 29.62 35.91
CA GLY A 265 40.63 28.75 35.68
C GLY A 265 40.45 27.23 35.83
N LEU A 266 39.94 26.57 34.79
CA LEU A 266 40.54 25.46 34.02
C LEU A 266 39.46 24.83 33.12
#